data_AF-A0A655YZY0-F1
#
_entry.id   AF-A0A655YZY0-F1
#
_cell.length_a   1.000
_cell.length_b   1.000
_cell.length_c   1.000
_cell.angle_alpha   90.00
_cell.angle_beta   90.00
_cell.angle_gamma   90.00
#
_symmetry.space_group_name_H-M   'P 1'
#
loop_
_entity.id
_entity.type
_entity.pdbx_description
1 polymer ?
#
loop_
_entity_poly.entity_id
_entity_poly.type
_entity_poly.pdbx_seq_one_letter_code
_entity_poly.pdbx_strand_id
1 'polypeptide(L)' 'MYKENITDTQILQEIDELVGRWASERLDGEGFGDFTIRAGIIEEVIISKRDFYA' A
#
# COMPACT_ATOMS: atom_id res chain seq x y z
N MET A 1 -0.98 10.47 0.79
CA MET A 1 -2.31 9.84 1.04
C MET A 1 -2.62 8.89 -0.12
N TYR A 2 -3.12 7.66 0.11
CA TYR A 2 -3.35 6.67 -0.98
C TYR A 2 -4.74 6.75 -1.62
N LYS A 3 -5.82 6.61 -0.81
CA LYS A 3 -7.21 6.81 -1.24
C LYS A 3 -8.00 7.46 -0.11
N GLU A 4 -8.94 8.35 -0.46
CA GLU A 4 -9.82 9.06 0.49
C GLU A 4 -11.27 9.04 0.01
N ASN A 5 -12.21 9.10 0.96
CA ASN A 5 -13.66 9.19 0.70
C ASN A 5 -14.20 8.06 -0.23
N ILE A 6 -13.78 6.83 0.04
CA ILE A 6 -14.21 5.62 -0.69
C ILE A 6 -15.12 4.74 0.17
N THR A 7 -15.92 3.91 -0.48
CA THR A 7 -16.85 2.97 0.17
C THR A 7 -16.15 1.67 0.58
N ASP A 8 -16.75 0.92 1.51
CA ASP A 8 -16.23 -0.37 1.97
C ASP A 8 -16.03 -1.37 0.81
N THR A 9 -16.93 -1.38 -0.17
CA THR A 9 -16.79 -2.24 -1.36
C THR A 9 -15.54 -1.90 -2.17
N GLN A 10 -15.24 -0.61 -2.34
CA GLN A 10 -14.03 -0.16 -3.03
C GLN A 10 -12.76 -0.47 -2.22
N ILE A 11 -12.84 -0.38 -0.89
CA ILE A 11 -11.75 -0.80 0.00
C ILE A 11 -11.45 -2.29 -0.17
N LEU A 12 -12.50 -3.14 -0.16
CA LEU A 12 -12.33 -4.58 -0.29
C LEU A 12 -11.77 -4.99 -1.66
N GLN A 13 -12.26 -4.36 -2.74
CA GLN A 13 -11.71 -4.59 -4.08
C GLN A 13 -10.23 -4.23 -4.15
N GLU A 14 -9.86 -3.10 -3.58
CA GLU A 14 -8.46 -2.67 -3.56
C GLU A 14 -7.57 -3.63 -2.77
N ILE A 15 -8.02 -4.05 -1.58
CA ILE A 15 -7.26 -4.99 -0.76
C ILE A 15 -7.09 -6.33 -1.50
N ASP A 16 -8.14 -6.82 -2.16
CA ASP A 16 -8.08 -8.09 -2.90
C ASP A 16 -7.02 -8.04 -4.02
N GLU A 17 -7.02 -6.97 -4.81
CA GLU A 17 -6.01 -6.76 -5.87
C GLU A 17 -4.58 -6.65 -5.30
N LEU A 18 -4.38 -5.85 -4.25
CA LEU A 18 -3.07 -5.63 -3.65
C LEU A 18 -2.54 -6.89 -2.97
N VAL A 19 -3.39 -7.65 -2.28
CA VAL A 19 -3.01 -8.91 -1.65
C VAL A 19 -2.68 -9.97 -2.70
N GLY A 20 -3.42 -10.02 -3.82
CA GLY A 20 -3.10 -10.91 -4.93
C GLY A 20 -1.72 -10.64 -5.54
N ARG A 21 -1.37 -9.35 -5.71
CA ARG A 21 -0.04 -8.94 -6.14
C ARG A 21 1.03 -9.28 -5.11
N TRP A 22 0.82 -8.94 -3.83
CA TRP A 22 1.76 -9.28 -2.76
C TRP A 22 2.02 -10.79 -2.69
N ALA A 23 0.98 -11.62 -2.77
CA ALA A 23 1.13 -13.07 -2.71
C ALA A 23 2.04 -13.63 -3.84
N SER A 24 2.06 -12.96 -5.01
CA SER A 24 2.79 -13.40 -6.20
C SER A 24 4.17 -12.75 -6.35
N GLU A 25 4.31 -11.50 -5.90
CA GLU A 25 5.49 -10.65 -6.14
C GLU A 25 6.37 -10.44 -4.89
N ARG A 26 5.94 -10.92 -3.71
CA ARG A 26 6.69 -10.71 -2.47
C ARG A 26 8.04 -11.42 -2.45
N LEU A 27 8.99 -10.81 -1.78
CA LEU A 27 10.26 -11.44 -1.42
C LEU A 27 10.08 -12.35 -0.18
N ASP A 28 11.04 -13.24 0.05
CA ASP A 28 10.98 -14.14 1.21
C ASP A 28 11.02 -13.35 2.52
N GLY A 29 10.07 -13.63 3.41
CA GLY A 29 9.86 -12.89 4.66
C GLY A 29 9.29 -11.46 4.50
N GLU A 30 8.94 -11.00 3.30
CA GLU A 30 8.45 -9.63 3.08
C GLU A 30 7.01 -9.44 3.58
N GLY A 31 6.83 -8.43 4.44
CA GLY A 31 5.52 -8.00 4.92
C GLY A 31 4.75 -7.19 3.88
N PHE A 32 3.43 -7.13 4.02
CA PHE A 32 2.56 -6.43 3.06
C PHE A 32 2.88 -4.93 2.94
N GLY A 33 3.18 -4.25 4.05
CA GLY A 33 3.52 -2.81 4.03
C GLY A 33 4.86 -2.50 3.35
N ASP A 34 5.87 -3.35 3.54
CA ASP A 34 7.17 -3.19 2.86
C ASP A 34 7.02 -3.43 1.35
N PHE A 35 6.19 -4.41 0.98
CA PHE A 35 5.84 -4.67 -0.41
C PHE A 35 5.18 -3.46 -1.07
N THR A 36 4.21 -2.80 -0.42
CA THR A 36 3.51 -1.66 -1.05
C THR A 36 4.44 -0.49 -1.31
N ILE A 37 5.45 -0.28 -0.46
CA ILE A 37 6.50 0.72 -0.68
C ILE A 37 7.45 0.28 -1.80
N ARG A 38 8.01 -0.94 -1.72
CA ARG A 38 8.95 -1.48 -2.70
C ARG A 38 8.37 -1.55 -4.11
N ALA A 39 7.11 -1.95 -4.24
CA ALA A 39 6.40 -2.06 -5.50
C ALA A 39 5.90 -0.70 -6.04
N GLY A 40 6.19 0.41 -5.34
CA GLY A 40 5.82 1.76 -5.75
C GLY A 40 4.32 2.03 -5.72
N ILE A 41 3.56 1.28 -4.92
CA ILE A 41 2.11 1.47 -4.74
C ILE A 41 1.85 2.70 -3.86
N ILE A 42 2.66 2.90 -2.83
CA ILE A 42 2.62 4.09 -1.98
C ILE A 42 4.04 4.55 -1.66
N GLU A 43 4.23 5.86 -1.56
CA GLU A 43 5.51 6.42 -1.11
C GLU A 43 5.72 6.19 0.39
N GLU A 44 6.98 6.00 0.78
CA GLU A 44 7.36 5.94 2.19
C GLU A 44 7.27 7.33 2.84
N VAL A 45 6.87 7.35 4.11
CA VAL A 45 6.84 8.55 4.93
C VAL A 45 8.07 8.50 5.85
N ILE A 46 9.09 9.30 5.56
CA ILE A 46 10.37 9.30 6.28
C ILE A 46 10.33 10.32 7.43
N ILE A 47 9.76 11.50 7.19
CA ILE A 47 9.66 12.61 8.13
C ILE A 47 8.20 13.05 8.21
N SER A 48 7.41 12.40 9.05
CA SER A 48 5.94 12.55 9.07
C SER A 48 5.42 13.99 9.13
N LYS A 49 6.17 14.93 9.72
CA LYS A 49 5.79 16.36 9.74
C LYS A 49 5.89 17.05 8.37
N ARG A 50 6.71 16.55 7.46
CA ARG A 50 7.06 17.17 6.17
C ARG A 50 6.44 16.45 4.98
N ASP A 51 6.39 15.12 5.00
CA ASP A 51 6.09 14.31 3.81
C ASP A 51 4.77 13.53 3.88
N PHE A 52 4.07 13.53 5.02
CA PHE A 52 2.82 12.78 5.16
C PHE A 52 1.69 13.24 4.22
N TYR A 53 1.68 14.51 3.84
CA TYR A 53 0.68 15.14 2.95
C TYR A 53 1.28 15.68 1.64
N ALA A 54 2.53 15.32 1.33
CA ALA A 54 3.22 15.84 0.14
C ALA A 54 2.56 15.38 -1.17
#